data_AF-A0A969DI94-F1
#
_entry.id   AF-A0A969DI94-F1
#
_cell.length_a   1.000
_cell.length_b   1.000
_cell.length_c   1.000
_cell.angle_alpha   90.00
_cell.angle_beta   90.00
_cell.angle_gamma   90.00
#
_symmetry.space_group_name_H-M   'P 1'
#
loop_
_entity.id
_entity.type
_entity.pdbx_description
1 polymer ?
#
loop_
_entity_poly.entity_id
_entity_poly.type
_entity_poly.pdbx_seq_one_letter_code
_entity_poly.pdbx_strand_id
1 'polypeptide(L)'
;MIWRAVERLKEKKPVIASMGDVAASGGYFIAMNSHAILADPQTITGSIGVIGMMPNLDDFWPWVGIRMQRLSRGKRAEALMTSKGMSDDDKEMLRSYMKDFYGDFVAKVAAGRGRTPAEIEPIARGR
;
A
#
# COMPACT_ATOMS: atom_id res chain seq x y z
N MET A 1 3.09 -4.23 -10.90
CA MET A 1 3.35 -5.30 -11.90
C MET A 1 2.09 -6.12 -12.23
N ILE A 2 1.40 -6.70 -11.23
CA ILE A 2 0.22 -7.55 -11.47
C ILE A 2 -0.98 -6.76 -12.03
N TRP A 3 -1.30 -5.57 -11.48
CA TRP A 3 -2.35 -4.68 -12.03
C TRP A 3 -2.22 -4.49 -13.55
N ARG A 4 -1.02 -4.11 -14.01
CA ARG A 4 -0.73 -3.87 -15.43
C ARG A 4 -0.85 -5.15 -16.26
N ALA A 5 -0.51 -6.31 -15.70
CA ALA A 5 -0.72 -7.59 -16.37
C ALA A 5 -2.21 -7.89 -16.54
N VAL A 6 -3.03 -7.59 -15.52
CA VAL A 6 -4.49 -7.68 -15.60
C VAL A 6 -5.04 -6.73 -16.67
N GLU A 7 -4.62 -5.46 -16.72
CA GLU A 7 -5.05 -4.53 -17.79
C GLU A 7 -4.80 -5.09 -19.19
N ARG A 8 -3.57 -5.53 -19.46
CA ARG A 8 -3.19 -6.09 -20.77
C ARG A 8 -3.95 -7.37 -21.12
N LEU A 9 -4.33 -8.16 -20.12
CA LEU A 9 -5.10 -9.38 -20.35
C LEU A 9 -6.56 -9.07 -20.67
N LYS A 10 -7.13 -8.04 -20.02
CA LYS A 10 -8.52 -7.63 -20.25
C LYS A 10 -8.78 -7.18 -21.68
N GLU A 11 -7.80 -6.56 -22.31
CA GLU A 11 -7.86 -6.17 -23.73
C GLU A 11 -8.01 -7.38 -24.67
N LYS A 12 -7.65 -8.58 -24.22
CA LYS A 12 -7.61 -9.80 -25.05
C LYS A 12 -8.68 -10.82 -24.69
N LYS A 13 -9.07 -10.90 -23.41
CA LYS A 13 -10.06 -11.86 -22.93
C LYS A 13 -10.70 -11.38 -21.62
N PRO A 14 -11.91 -11.85 -21.30
CA PRO A 14 -12.52 -11.63 -20.00
C PRO A 14 -11.60 -12.10 -18.86
N VAL A 15 -11.59 -11.32 -17.79
CA VAL A 15 -10.82 -11.60 -16.56
C VAL A 15 -11.80 -11.51 -15.41
N ILE A 16 -11.93 -12.60 -14.66
CA ILE A 16 -12.80 -12.72 -13.50
C ILE A 16 -11.91 -12.97 -12.28
N ALA A 17 -12.08 -12.18 -11.23
CA ALA A 17 -11.44 -12.42 -9.94
C ALA A 17 -12.39 -13.22 -9.06
N SER A 18 -12.00 -14.42 -8.66
CA SER A 18 -12.70 -15.22 -7.65
C SER A 18 -11.93 -15.10 -6.34
N MET A 19 -12.50 -14.41 -5.36
CA MET A 19 -11.90 -14.24 -4.05
C MET A 19 -12.17 -15.49 -3.20
N GLY A 20 -11.12 -16.06 -2.62
CA GLY A 20 -11.23 -17.15 -1.63
C GLY A 20 -11.46 -16.58 -0.23
N ASP A 21 -10.82 -17.19 0.77
CA ASP A 21 -10.97 -16.77 2.17
C ASP A 21 -10.60 -15.30 2.40
N VAL A 22 -9.53 -14.82 1.74
CA VAL A 22 -9.02 -13.45 1.89
C VAL A 22 -8.62 -12.84 0.55
N ALA A 23 -9.10 -11.62 0.30
CA ALA A 23 -8.70 -10.77 -0.81
C ALA A 23 -8.80 -9.29 -0.42
N ALA A 24 -8.00 -8.86 0.55
CA ALA A 24 -7.96 -7.50 1.10
C ALA A 24 -6.70 -6.72 0.68
N SER A 25 -6.71 -5.40 0.85
CA SER A 25 -5.59 -4.48 0.54
C SER A 25 -5.04 -4.68 -0.87
N GLY A 26 -3.78 -5.09 -1.04
CA GLY A 26 -3.19 -5.39 -2.35
C GLY A 26 -3.94 -6.47 -3.15
N GLY A 27 -4.58 -7.41 -2.47
CA GLY A 27 -5.45 -8.42 -3.11
C GLY A 27 -6.67 -7.79 -3.75
N TYR A 28 -7.38 -6.93 -3.00
CA TYR A 28 -8.50 -6.15 -3.54
C TYR A 28 -8.02 -5.20 -4.64
N PHE A 29 -6.86 -4.56 -4.46
CA PHE A 29 -6.27 -3.67 -5.46
C PHE A 29 -6.10 -4.38 -6.81
N ILE A 30 -5.63 -5.62 -6.84
CA ILE A 30 -5.49 -6.34 -8.12
C ILE A 30 -6.84 -6.81 -8.64
N ALA A 31 -7.69 -7.35 -7.75
CA ALA A 31 -8.99 -7.90 -8.11
C ALA A 31 -9.96 -6.84 -8.66
N MET A 32 -9.91 -5.60 -8.17
CA MET A 32 -10.80 -4.52 -8.59
C MET A 32 -10.64 -4.13 -10.05
N ASN A 33 -9.50 -4.47 -10.66
CA ASN A 33 -9.26 -4.27 -12.07
C ASN A 33 -9.88 -5.36 -12.95
N SER A 34 -10.42 -6.46 -12.42
CA SER A 34 -11.10 -7.48 -13.24
C SER A 34 -12.41 -6.96 -13.85
N HIS A 35 -12.97 -7.70 -14.82
CA HIS A 35 -14.30 -7.40 -15.37
C HIS A 35 -15.42 -7.74 -14.38
N ALA A 36 -15.23 -8.80 -13.59
CA ALA A 36 -16.16 -9.23 -12.56
C ALA A 36 -15.40 -9.76 -11.35
N ILE A 37 -15.92 -9.46 -10.15
CA ILE A 37 -15.43 -10.00 -8.88
C ILE A 37 -16.50 -10.91 -8.32
N LEU A 38 -16.11 -12.12 -7.96
CA LEU A 38 -16.90 -13.05 -7.18
C LEU A 38 -16.27 -13.15 -5.80
N ALA A 39 -17.08 -13.06 -4.75
CA ALA A 39 -16.65 -13.22 -3.37
C ALA A 39 -17.73 -14.02 -2.63
N ASP A 40 -17.30 -14.93 -1.77
CA ASP A 40 -18.20 -15.61 -0.85
C ASP A 40 -18.65 -14.62 0.24
N PRO A 41 -19.87 -14.75 0.82
CA PRO A 41 -20.27 -13.93 1.96
C PRO A 41 -19.30 -13.96 3.14
N GLN A 42 -18.49 -15.02 3.29
CA GLN A 42 -17.46 -15.18 4.32
C GLN A 42 -16.07 -14.64 3.89
N THR A 43 -15.88 -14.25 2.63
CA THR A 43 -14.61 -13.69 2.15
C THR A 43 -14.26 -12.42 2.91
N ILE A 44 -13.05 -12.37 3.46
CA ILE A 44 -12.48 -11.14 4.03
C ILE A 44 -11.87 -10.31 2.89
N THR A 45 -12.50 -9.20 2.56
CA THR A 45 -12.05 -8.27 1.50
C THR A 45 -12.05 -6.82 2.00
N GLY A 46 -11.84 -5.86 1.10
CA GLY A 46 -11.68 -4.45 1.48
C GLY A 46 -10.26 -4.17 1.94
N SER A 47 -10.10 -3.60 3.14
CA SER A 47 -8.83 -3.05 3.66
C SER A 47 -8.19 -2.09 2.67
N ILE A 48 -9.02 -1.19 2.12
CA ILE A 48 -8.57 -0.13 1.22
C ILE A 48 -7.86 0.91 2.08
N GLY A 49 -6.52 0.85 2.09
CA GLY A 49 -5.68 1.67 2.94
C GLY A 49 -4.20 1.41 2.67
N VAL A 50 -3.35 2.29 3.18
CA VAL A 50 -1.89 2.21 3.06
C VAL A 50 -1.29 2.35 4.45
N ILE A 51 -0.45 1.39 4.83
CA ILE A 51 0.33 1.44 6.06
C ILE A 51 1.81 1.35 5.73
N GLY A 52 2.63 2.07 6.50
CA GLY A 52 4.08 2.00 6.45
C GLY A 52 4.59 1.78 7.87
N MET A 53 5.50 0.83 8.03
CA MET A 53 6.12 0.53 9.33
C MET A 53 7.60 0.32 9.13
N MET A 54 8.40 0.96 9.98
CA MET A 54 9.84 0.76 10.06
C MET A 54 10.24 0.69 11.53
N PRO A 55 10.90 -0.38 11.98
CA PRO A 55 11.41 -0.43 13.34
C PRO A 55 12.55 0.59 13.50
N ASN A 56 12.53 1.32 14.61
CA ASN A 56 13.65 2.13 15.04
C ASN A 56 14.47 1.34 16.07
N LEU A 57 15.71 1.03 15.73
CA LEU A 57 16.66 0.25 16.53
C LEU A 57 17.83 1.10 17.03
N ASP A 58 17.72 2.43 16.96
CA ASP A 58 18.78 3.36 17.37
C ASP A 58 19.23 3.12 18.82
N ASP A 59 18.31 2.78 19.73
CA ASP A 59 18.62 2.47 21.14
C ASP A 59 19.02 0.99 21.36
N PHE A 60 18.62 0.10 20.45
CA PHE A 60 18.92 -1.33 20.55
C PHE A 60 20.40 -1.61 20.29
N TRP A 61 20.98 -1.00 19.24
CA TRP A 61 22.38 -1.25 18.90
C TRP A 61 23.33 -0.87 20.04
N PRO A 62 23.16 0.30 20.70
CA PRO A 62 23.98 0.64 21.83
C PRO A 62 23.83 -0.27 23.03
N TRP A 63 22.62 -0.75 23.28
CA TRP A 63 22.31 -1.66 24.37
C TRP A 63 23.05 -3.00 24.23
N VAL A 64 23.22 -3.52 23.00
CA VAL A 64 24.01 -4.73 22.73
C VAL A 64 25.51 -4.47 22.50
N GLY A 65 26.00 -3.26 22.80
CA GLY A 65 27.41 -2.90 22.68
C GLY A 65 27.88 -2.63 21.24
N ILE A 66 26.97 -2.49 20.27
CA ILE A 66 27.30 -2.17 18.88
C ILE A 66 27.23 -0.66 18.65
N ARG A 67 28.17 -0.13 17.84
CA ARG A 67 28.20 1.26 17.40
C ARG A 67 28.33 1.31 15.88
N MET A 68 27.34 1.91 15.22
CA MET A 68 27.29 1.99 13.76
C MET A 68 28.05 3.24 13.29
N GLN A 69 29.12 3.06 12.53
CA GLN A 69 29.78 4.13 11.78
C GLN A 69 29.12 4.31 10.42
N ARG A 70 28.96 5.55 9.98
CA ARG A 70 28.21 5.87 8.74
C ARG A 70 28.96 6.85 7.88
N LEU A 71 28.99 6.57 6.60
CA LEU A 71 29.49 7.43 5.53
C LEU A 71 28.43 7.46 4.45
N SER A 72 27.75 8.58 4.30
CA SER A 72 26.63 8.72 3.36
C SER A 72 26.73 10.04 2.60
N ARG A 73 26.16 10.06 1.39
CA ARG A 73 26.09 11.24 0.53
C ARG A 73 24.66 11.46 0.09
N GLY A 74 24.10 12.61 0.44
CA GLY A 74 22.74 13.02 0.09
C GLY A 74 21.80 13.09 1.29
N LYS A 75 20.90 14.09 1.29
CA LYS A 75 20.02 14.44 2.42
C LYS A 75 19.21 13.26 2.98
N ARG A 76 18.79 12.33 2.12
CA ARG A 76 17.89 11.22 2.44
C ARG A 76 18.54 9.84 2.32
N ALA A 77 19.86 9.77 2.19
CA ALA A 77 20.57 8.50 1.96
C ALA A 77 20.36 7.48 3.11
N GLU A 78 19.99 7.96 4.30
CA GLU A 78 19.76 7.14 5.49
C GLU A 78 18.30 7.11 5.95
N ALA A 79 17.37 7.69 5.17
CA ALA A 79 15.99 7.95 5.60
C ALA A 79 15.19 6.69 6.01
N LEU A 80 15.57 5.52 5.51
CA LEU A 80 14.91 4.23 5.78
C LEU A 80 15.79 3.25 6.58
N MET A 81 16.90 3.72 7.16
CA MET A 81 17.73 2.87 8.01
C MET A 81 17.04 2.62 9.35
N THR A 82 17.11 1.39 9.83
CA THR A 82 16.59 1.03 11.15
C THR A 82 17.54 1.43 12.28
N SER A 83 18.82 1.64 11.98
CA SER A 83 19.85 2.02 12.95
C SER A 83 19.87 3.51 13.29
N LYS A 84 18.84 4.27 12.90
CA LYS A 84 18.63 5.67 13.23
C LYS A 84 17.15 5.99 13.12
N GLY A 85 16.62 6.79 14.05
CA GLY A 85 15.27 7.33 13.92
C GLY A 85 15.10 8.21 12.66
N MET A 86 13.94 8.10 12.00
CA MET A 86 13.58 8.99 10.89
C MET A 86 13.53 10.45 11.36
N SER A 87 14.11 11.36 10.57
CA SER A 87 13.89 12.80 10.77
C SER A 87 12.45 13.17 10.44
N ASP A 88 11.99 14.34 10.89
CA ASP A 88 10.63 14.80 10.57
C ASP A 88 10.46 15.07 9.06
N ASP A 89 11.52 15.52 8.38
CA ASP A 89 11.57 15.64 6.92
C ASP A 89 11.39 14.29 6.20
N ASP A 90 11.95 13.20 6.75
CA ASP A 90 11.80 11.85 6.20
C ASP A 90 10.38 11.32 6.43
N LYS A 91 9.83 11.54 7.64
CA LYS A 91 8.45 11.17 7.97
C LYS A 91 7.45 11.88 7.07
N GLU A 92 7.62 13.18 6.84
CA GLU A 92 6.70 13.96 6.02
C GLU A 92 6.75 13.53 4.54
N MET A 93 7.96 13.26 4.04
CA MET A 93 8.13 12.67 2.71
C MET A 93 7.38 11.33 2.59
N LEU A 94 7.51 10.43 3.56
CA LEU A 94 6.82 9.14 3.54
C LEU A 94 5.31 9.29 3.67
N ARG A 95 4.83 10.21 4.51
CA ARG A 95 3.39 10.53 4.62
C ARG A 95 2.83 11.04 3.30
N SER A 96 3.56 11.91 2.60
CA SER A 96 3.14 12.39 1.28
C SER A 96 3.02 11.23 0.29
N TYR A 97 4.02 10.35 0.22
CA TYR A 97 3.93 9.17 -0.65
C TYR A 97 2.76 8.27 -0.29
N MET A 98 2.53 8.00 1.01
CA MET A 98 1.40 7.19 1.46
C MET A 98 0.06 7.83 1.09
N LYS A 99 -0.06 9.16 1.22
CA LYS A 99 -1.25 9.92 0.84
C LYS A 99 -1.51 9.82 -0.67
N ASP A 100 -0.48 9.96 -1.49
CA ASP A 100 -0.60 9.86 -2.95
C ASP A 100 -1.04 8.46 -3.38
N PHE A 101 -0.42 7.42 -2.83
CA PHE A 101 -0.81 6.02 -3.07
C PHE A 101 -2.24 5.73 -2.62
N TYR A 102 -2.64 6.24 -1.46
CA TYR A 102 -4.00 6.08 -0.95
C TYR A 102 -5.02 6.77 -1.85
N GLY A 103 -4.74 8.01 -2.28
CA GLY A 103 -5.58 8.75 -3.23
C GLY A 103 -5.76 8.00 -4.55
N ASP A 104 -4.68 7.44 -5.09
CA ASP A 104 -4.70 6.60 -6.30
C ASP A 104 -5.52 5.32 -6.10
N PHE A 105 -5.39 4.66 -4.94
CA PHE A 105 -6.19 3.48 -4.60
C PHE A 105 -7.68 3.84 -4.59
N VAL A 106 -8.08 4.87 -3.84
CA VAL A 106 -9.47 5.32 -3.77
C VAL A 106 -10.01 5.68 -5.16
N ALA A 107 -9.23 6.40 -5.97
CA ALA A 107 -9.62 6.77 -7.33
C ALA A 107 -9.86 5.55 -8.23
N LYS A 108 -8.99 4.54 -8.16
CA LYS A 108 -9.15 3.30 -8.92
C LYS A 108 -10.35 2.47 -8.47
N VAL A 109 -10.61 2.41 -7.16
CA VAL A 109 -11.83 1.76 -6.62
C VAL A 109 -13.07 2.47 -7.15
N ALA A 110 -13.10 3.80 -7.07
CA ALA A 110 -14.20 4.62 -7.54
C ALA A 110 -14.48 4.36 -9.03
N ALA A 111 -13.45 4.45 -9.87
CA ALA A 111 -13.56 4.17 -11.30
C ALA A 111 -14.05 2.74 -11.59
N GLY A 112 -13.48 1.74 -10.90
CA GLY A 112 -13.85 0.33 -11.10
C GLY A 112 -15.24 -0.05 -10.59
N ARG A 113 -15.85 0.77 -9.71
CA ARG A 113 -17.19 0.52 -9.13
C ARG A 113 -18.25 1.52 -9.60
N GLY A 114 -17.91 2.40 -10.56
CA GLY A 114 -18.84 3.41 -11.07
C GLY A 114 -19.30 4.42 -10.01
N ARG A 115 -18.41 4.76 -9.08
CA ARG A 115 -18.65 5.71 -7.99
C ARG A 115 -17.66 6.86 -8.05
N THR A 116 -17.91 7.91 -7.27
CA THR A 116 -16.97 9.00 -7.05
C THR A 116 -15.97 8.69 -5.93
N PRO A 117 -14.76 9.27 -5.93
CA PRO A 117 -13.83 9.16 -4.81
C PRO A 117 -14.44 9.59 -3.47
N ALA A 118 -15.34 10.59 -3.48
CA ALA A 118 -16.03 11.08 -2.28
C ALA A 118 -17.00 10.06 -1.66
N GLU A 119 -17.60 9.18 -2.48
CA GLU A 119 -18.44 8.08 -1.98
C GLU A 119 -17.61 6.89 -1.47
N ILE A 120 -16.38 6.73 -1.98
CA ILE A 120 -15.49 5.63 -1.59
C ILE A 120 -14.69 5.97 -0.34
N GLU A 121 -14.16 7.19 -0.21
CA GLU A 121 -13.28 7.57 0.90
C GLU A 121 -13.85 7.19 2.27
N PRO A 122 -15.15 7.45 2.59
CA PRO A 122 -15.66 7.15 3.92
C PRO A 122 -15.56 5.66 4.24
N ILE A 123 -15.78 4.78 3.26
CA ILE A 123 -15.71 3.32 3.45
C ILE A 123 -14.29 2.76 3.27
N ALA A 124 -13.38 3.52 2.68
CA ALA A 124 -12.02 3.12 2.37
C ALA A 124 -11.01 3.62 3.41
N ARG A 125 -11.08 3.19 4.67
CA ARG A 125 -10.15 3.64 5.74
C ARG A 125 -9.40 2.49 6.42
N GLY A 126 -8.99 1.51 5.62
CA GLY A 126 -8.31 0.30 6.09
C GLY A 126 -9.22 -0.75 6.74
N ARG A 127 -10.55 -0.54 6.73
CA ARG A 127 -11.56 -1.51 7.17
C ARG A 127 -11.88 -2.57 6.12
#